data_AF-A0AAD5YDZ0-F1
#
_entry.id   AF-A0AAD5YDZ0-F1
#
_cell.length_a   1.000
_cell.length_b   1.000
_cell.length_c   1.000
_cell.angle_alpha   90.00
_cell.angle_beta   90.00
_cell.angle_gamma   90.00
#
_symmetry.space_group_name_H-M   'P 1'
#
loop_
_entity.id
_entity.type
_entity.pdbx_description
1 polymer ?
#
loop_
_entity_poly.entity_id
_entity_poly.type
_entity_poly.pdbx_seq_one_letter_code
_entity_poly.pdbx_strand_id
1 'polypeptide(L)'
;MSGSTTGTFLNQLQKTWLTPRVVRNHYFRTIALILSTLVLINARSFPLVWHMRVLRQLVEWNLRKALSPNKRLFMQKTSPVAQDPFKVMVTQKFWAGPDDCDFLGHLSNSSYAKNLDIARMKVCIINLRPFMLEGGWMPLAGADYAFISEIRLFSHYEVRSKVASWDEKWLYLLSEFVTHSPAPQTASSGSRSGTEKGPTPHSALSLPKADPKATRPDGTRLHCLAISRYCFKIGRLTVPPRIAMAICGFGPDRSNWLRSASMQEEGTLRMFLEGGWRKERGWELGEYEEKRAAGMVWCEKLKEGITALADW
;
A
#
# COMPACT_ATOMS: atom_id res chain seq x y z
N MET A 1 -78.39 -23.90 -3.52
CA MET A 1 -77.72 -22.96 -2.60
C MET A 1 -76.21 -23.13 -2.75
N SER A 2 -75.57 -22.40 -3.64
CA SER A 2 -74.11 -22.44 -3.84
C SER A 2 -73.71 -21.22 -4.67
N GLY A 3 -73.04 -20.25 -4.07
CA GLY A 3 -72.50 -19.10 -4.79
C GLY A 3 -72.65 -17.77 -4.04
N SER A 4 -71.79 -17.51 -3.06
CA SER A 4 -71.46 -16.12 -2.67
C SER A 4 -70.20 -15.95 -1.82
N THR A 5 -69.57 -17.02 -1.32
CA THR A 5 -68.48 -16.90 -0.33
C THR A 5 -67.10 -16.57 -0.93
N THR A 6 -66.84 -16.89 -2.20
CA THR A 6 -65.55 -16.65 -2.86
C THR A 6 -65.35 -15.20 -3.31
N GLY A 7 -66.42 -14.48 -3.65
CA GLY A 7 -66.36 -13.08 -4.09
C GLY A 7 -66.04 -12.09 -2.96
N THR A 8 -66.38 -12.44 -1.72
CA THR A 8 -66.16 -11.60 -0.52
C THR A 8 -64.72 -11.69 -0.03
N PHE A 9 -64.10 -12.87 -0.04
CA PHE A 9 -62.73 -13.06 0.43
C PHE A 9 -61.68 -12.38 -0.47
N LEU A 10 -61.83 -12.49 -1.80
CA LEU A 10 -60.97 -11.82 -2.77
C LEU A 10 -61.12 -10.29 -2.72
N ASN A 11 -62.35 -9.77 -2.57
CA ASN A 11 -62.58 -8.33 -2.41
C ASN A 11 -62.02 -7.78 -1.07
N GLN A 12 -62.01 -8.60 -0.02
CA GLN A 12 -61.50 -8.21 1.29
C GLN A 12 -59.96 -8.23 1.34
N LEU A 13 -59.31 -9.17 0.64
CA LEU A 13 -57.87 -9.17 0.40
C LEU A 13 -57.43 -7.99 -0.47
N GLN A 14 -58.18 -7.68 -1.53
CA GLN A 14 -57.90 -6.54 -2.41
C GLN A 14 -58.04 -5.21 -1.66
N LYS A 15 -59.05 -5.05 -0.79
CA LYS A 15 -59.21 -3.83 0.05
C LYS A 15 -58.20 -3.72 1.18
N THR A 16 -57.67 -4.81 1.73
CA THR A 16 -56.70 -4.77 2.84
C THR A 16 -55.27 -4.54 2.37
N TRP A 17 -54.86 -5.16 1.24
CA TRP A 17 -53.51 -5.02 0.70
C TRP A 17 -53.30 -3.79 -0.20
N LEU A 18 -54.35 -3.27 -0.84
CA LEU A 18 -54.28 -2.09 -1.73
C LEU A 18 -54.83 -0.81 -1.08
N THR A 19 -54.93 -0.74 0.25
CA THR A 19 -55.17 0.57 0.87
C THR A 19 -53.96 1.48 0.63
N PRO A 20 -54.15 2.77 0.31
CA PRO A 20 -53.06 3.72 0.07
C PRO A 20 -52.06 3.77 1.24
N ARG A 21 -52.50 3.52 2.48
CA ARG A 21 -51.64 3.46 3.68
C ARG A 21 -50.73 2.23 3.72
N VAL A 22 -51.22 1.04 3.35
CA VAL A 22 -50.43 -0.21 3.37
C VAL A 22 -49.41 -0.20 2.23
N VAL A 23 -49.82 0.18 1.01
CA VAL A 23 -48.92 0.31 -0.15
C VAL A 23 -47.83 1.36 0.12
N ARG A 24 -48.20 2.51 0.70
CA ARG A 24 -47.26 3.56 1.10
C ARG A 24 -46.26 3.07 2.16
N ASN A 25 -46.70 2.29 3.14
CA ASN A 25 -45.80 1.71 4.15
C ASN A 25 -44.82 0.68 3.56
N HIS A 26 -45.26 -0.15 2.61
CA HIS A 26 -44.35 -1.06 1.90
C HIS A 26 -43.34 -0.29 1.05
N TYR A 27 -43.78 0.73 0.32
CA TYR A 27 -42.90 1.58 -0.48
C TYR A 27 -41.82 2.27 0.37
N PHE A 28 -42.20 2.89 1.49
CA PHE A 28 -41.23 3.52 2.40
C PHE A 28 -40.27 2.50 3.04
N ARG A 29 -40.75 1.30 3.40
CA ARG A 29 -39.87 0.24 3.91
C ARG A 29 -38.86 -0.24 2.86
N THR A 30 -39.30 -0.41 1.63
CA THR A 30 -38.42 -0.80 0.52
C THR A 30 -37.38 0.28 0.22
N ILE A 31 -37.79 1.55 0.17
CA ILE A 31 -36.85 2.68 0.01
C ILE A 31 -35.86 2.72 1.16
N ALA A 32 -36.34 2.63 2.41
CA ALA A 32 -35.48 2.63 3.57
C ALA A 32 -34.46 1.49 3.50
N LEU A 33 -34.89 0.28 3.11
CA LEU A 33 -33.99 -0.87 2.96
C LEU A 33 -32.95 -0.66 1.85
N ILE A 34 -33.35 -0.09 0.70
CA ILE A 34 -32.42 0.24 -0.39
C ILE A 34 -31.39 1.27 0.08
N LEU A 35 -31.84 2.35 0.72
CA LEU A 35 -30.96 3.41 1.23
C LEU A 35 -30.04 2.89 2.35
N SER A 36 -30.54 2.08 3.28
CA SER A 36 -29.73 1.45 4.32
C SER A 36 -28.69 0.51 3.71
N THR A 37 -29.06 -0.27 2.69
CA THR A 37 -28.12 -1.15 1.99
C THR A 37 -27.04 -0.34 1.27
N LEU A 38 -27.42 0.76 0.60
CA LEU A 38 -26.48 1.66 -0.07
C LEU A 38 -25.50 2.28 0.92
N VAL A 39 -25.98 2.70 2.09
CA VAL A 39 -25.15 3.22 3.19
C VAL A 39 -24.17 2.16 3.68
N LEU A 40 -24.62 0.92 3.89
CA LEU A 40 -23.76 -0.17 4.36
C LEU A 40 -22.68 -0.55 3.35
N ILE A 41 -23.03 -0.62 2.06
CA ILE A 41 -22.08 -0.90 0.97
C ILE A 41 -21.00 0.19 0.91
N ASN A 42 -21.36 1.45 1.18
CA ASN A 42 -20.45 2.59 1.14
C ASN A 42 -19.83 2.95 2.50
N ALA A 43 -20.04 2.14 3.55
CA ALA A 43 -19.63 2.45 4.92
C ALA A 43 -18.13 2.79 5.04
N ARG A 44 -17.27 2.19 4.21
CA ARG A 44 -15.82 2.43 4.18
C ARG A 44 -15.40 3.79 3.62
N SER A 45 -16.31 4.45 2.90
CA SER A 45 -16.13 5.77 2.32
C SER A 45 -16.84 6.88 3.11
N PHE A 46 -17.39 6.56 4.29
CA PHE A 46 -17.95 7.58 5.20
C PHE A 46 -16.86 8.55 5.69
N PRO A 47 -17.24 9.80 6.01
CA PRO A 47 -16.35 10.75 6.66
C PRO A 47 -15.64 10.12 7.86
N LEU A 48 -14.38 10.52 8.08
CA LEU A 48 -13.50 10.03 9.16
C LEU A 48 -13.04 8.56 9.06
N VAL A 49 -13.65 7.71 8.25
CA VAL A 49 -13.22 6.29 8.14
C VAL A 49 -11.80 6.17 7.61
N TRP A 50 -11.42 6.99 6.63
CA TRP A 50 -10.03 7.06 6.17
C TRP A 50 -9.06 7.42 7.31
N HIS A 51 -9.38 8.45 8.11
CA HIS A 51 -8.57 8.88 9.25
C HIS A 51 -8.42 7.76 10.27
N MET A 52 -9.52 7.07 10.61
CA MET A 52 -9.49 5.92 11.51
C MET A 52 -8.60 4.81 10.95
N ARG A 53 -8.68 4.47 9.66
CA ARG A 53 -7.85 3.42 9.04
C ARG A 53 -6.36 3.76 9.06
N VAL A 54 -6.00 5.02 8.80
CA VAL A 54 -4.61 5.51 8.83
C VAL A 54 -4.10 5.55 10.28
N LEU A 55 -4.83 6.20 11.18
CA LEU A 55 -4.42 6.41 12.57
C LEU A 55 -4.46 5.12 13.40
N ARG A 56 -5.28 4.13 13.04
CA ARG A 56 -5.31 2.83 13.74
C ARG A 56 -3.93 2.20 13.85
N GLN A 57 -3.09 2.30 12.81
CA GLN A 57 -1.73 1.76 12.85
C GLN A 57 -0.86 2.43 13.93
N LEU A 58 -1.02 3.74 14.08
CA LEU A 58 -0.32 4.53 15.11
C LEU A 58 -0.84 4.20 16.52
N VAL A 59 -2.17 4.15 16.68
CA VAL A 59 -2.81 3.80 17.96
C VAL A 59 -2.42 2.40 18.39
N GLU A 60 -2.51 1.43 17.49
CA GLU A 60 -2.14 0.04 17.74
C GLU A 60 -0.67 -0.10 18.14
N TRP A 61 0.24 0.58 17.44
CA TRP A 61 1.66 0.53 17.79
C TRP A 61 1.92 1.18 19.16
N ASN A 62 1.31 2.32 19.46
CA ASN A 62 1.48 3.00 20.75
C ASN A 62 0.90 2.16 21.90
N LEU A 63 -0.24 1.53 21.69
CA LEU A 63 -0.85 0.63 22.66
C LEU A 63 0.06 -0.59 22.91
N ARG A 64 0.57 -1.23 21.87
CA ARG A 64 1.53 -2.34 21.99
C ARG A 64 2.81 -1.92 22.72
N LYS A 65 3.32 -0.71 22.47
CA LYS A 65 4.47 -0.15 23.20
C LYS A 65 4.15 0.06 24.68
N ALA A 66 2.98 0.62 24.98
CA ALA A 66 2.56 0.91 26.35
C ALA A 66 2.35 -0.37 27.17
N LEU A 67 1.82 -1.42 26.54
CA LEU A 67 1.60 -2.73 27.15
C LEU A 67 2.88 -3.60 27.22
N SER A 68 3.96 -3.23 26.51
CA SER A 68 5.20 -4.00 26.53
C SER A 68 5.93 -3.83 27.87
N PRO A 69 6.29 -4.92 28.57
CA PRO A 69 7.05 -4.85 29.83
C PRO A 69 8.41 -4.17 29.66
N ASN A 70 9.06 -4.39 28.50
CA ASN A 70 10.35 -3.80 28.19
C ASN A 70 10.23 -2.92 26.93
N LYS A 71 10.19 -1.60 27.15
CA LYS A 71 10.06 -0.60 26.07
C LYS A 71 11.29 -0.57 25.17
N ARG A 72 12.50 -0.76 25.71
CA ARG A 72 13.76 -0.76 24.94
C ARG A 72 13.82 -1.97 24.00
N LEU A 73 13.50 -3.15 24.52
CA LEU A 73 13.42 -4.37 23.70
C LEU A 73 12.31 -4.28 22.65
N PHE A 74 11.16 -3.69 22.99
CA PHE A 74 10.09 -3.45 22.03
C PHE A 74 10.54 -2.54 20.88
N MET A 75 11.19 -1.41 21.20
CA MET A 75 11.74 -0.51 20.20
C MET A 75 12.74 -1.22 19.29
N GLN A 76 13.64 -2.02 19.86
CA GLN A 76 14.62 -2.78 19.08
C GLN A 76 13.97 -3.83 18.18
N LYS A 77 12.95 -4.56 18.65
CA LYS A 77 12.27 -5.60 17.86
C LYS A 77 11.39 -5.04 16.74
N THR A 78 10.85 -3.84 16.94
CA THR A 78 9.94 -3.22 15.98
C THR A 78 10.65 -2.33 14.96
N SER A 79 11.87 -1.90 15.25
CA SER A 79 12.69 -1.07 14.35
C SER A 79 13.53 -1.95 13.41
N PRO A 80 13.93 -1.43 12.23
CA PRO A 80 14.70 -2.18 11.23
C PRO A 80 16.19 -2.27 11.58
N VAL A 81 16.51 -2.76 12.79
CA VAL A 81 17.88 -2.83 13.31
C VAL A 81 18.73 -3.81 12.50
N ALA A 82 19.85 -3.33 11.96
CA ALA A 82 20.79 -4.10 11.15
C ALA A 82 20.14 -4.74 9.90
N GLN A 83 19.21 -4.02 9.27
CA GLN A 83 18.55 -4.46 8.04
C GLN A 83 18.99 -3.61 6.84
N ASP A 84 19.00 -4.24 5.66
CA ASP A 84 19.25 -3.58 4.38
C ASP A 84 18.00 -2.78 3.95
N PRO A 85 18.08 -1.44 3.80
CA PRO A 85 16.93 -0.60 3.47
C PRO A 85 16.24 -0.99 2.15
N PHE A 86 16.96 -1.58 1.19
CA PHE A 86 16.42 -2.02 -0.09
C PHE A 86 15.73 -3.39 -0.03
N LYS A 87 16.00 -4.18 1.01
CA LYS A 87 15.38 -5.51 1.20
C LYS A 87 14.15 -5.48 2.10
N VAL A 88 14.05 -4.50 3.00
CA VAL A 88 12.89 -4.40 3.91
C VAL A 88 11.64 -4.05 3.11
N MET A 89 10.71 -5.00 3.09
CA MET A 89 9.42 -4.86 2.41
C MET A 89 8.29 -4.83 3.44
N VAL A 90 7.53 -3.73 3.42
CA VAL A 90 6.35 -3.56 4.26
C VAL A 90 5.12 -3.86 3.43
N THR A 91 4.37 -4.88 3.83
CA THR A 91 3.15 -5.32 3.12
C THR A 91 1.90 -4.88 3.86
N GLN A 92 0.97 -4.23 3.16
CA GLN A 92 -0.37 -3.91 3.66
C GLN A 92 -1.43 -4.59 2.80
N LYS A 93 -2.32 -5.34 3.44
CA LYS A 93 -3.39 -6.09 2.77
C LYS A 93 -4.66 -5.26 2.65
N PHE A 94 -5.35 -5.44 1.54
CA PHE A 94 -6.60 -4.75 1.21
C PHE A 94 -7.56 -5.71 0.50
N TRP A 95 -8.81 -5.24 0.41
CA TRP A 95 -9.88 -5.86 -0.34
C TRP A 95 -10.56 -4.77 -1.16
N ALA A 96 -10.78 -5.05 -2.46
CA ALA A 96 -11.44 -4.15 -3.38
C ALA A 96 -12.95 -4.19 -3.15
N GLY A 97 -13.44 -3.35 -2.24
CA GLY A 97 -14.86 -3.22 -1.96
C GLY A 97 -15.60 -2.46 -3.06
N PRO A 98 -16.95 -2.55 -3.10
CA PRO A 98 -17.75 -1.79 -4.07
C PRO A 98 -17.56 -0.28 -3.98
N ASP A 99 -17.24 0.24 -2.79
CA ASP A 99 -17.00 1.67 -2.54
C ASP A 99 -15.63 2.16 -3.03
N ASP A 100 -14.70 1.24 -3.27
CA ASP A 100 -13.36 1.52 -3.81
C ASP A 100 -13.31 1.37 -5.35
N CYS A 101 -14.31 0.71 -5.95
CA CYS A 101 -14.35 0.40 -7.38
C CYS A 101 -15.14 1.43 -8.19
N ASP A 102 -14.76 1.60 -9.45
CA ASP A 102 -15.45 2.45 -10.41
C ASP A 102 -16.62 1.74 -11.12
N PHE A 103 -17.24 2.43 -12.07
CA PHE A 103 -18.35 1.91 -12.89
C PHE A 103 -17.98 0.64 -13.68
N LEU A 104 -16.70 0.45 -14.01
CA LEU A 104 -16.23 -0.72 -14.77
C LEU A 104 -15.96 -1.92 -13.85
N GLY A 105 -16.17 -1.80 -12.54
CA GLY A 105 -15.99 -2.89 -11.59
C GLY A 105 -14.53 -3.16 -11.24
N HIS A 106 -13.65 -2.16 -11.42
CA HIS A 106 -12.24 -2.24 -11.07
C HIS A 106 -11.90 -1.19 -10.02
N LEU A 107 -10.82 -1.42 -9.25
CA LEU A 107 -10.32 -0.44 -8.30
C LEU A 107 -10.10 0.90 -9.00
N SER A 108 -10.82 1.93 -8.56
CA SER A 108 -10.76 3.25 -9.18
C SER A 108 -9.36 3.85 -9.06
N ASN A 109 -8.95 4.66 -10.03
CA ASN A 109 -7.63 5.31 -10.03
C ASN A 109 -7.38 6.12 -8.74
N SER A 110 -8.40 6.79 -8.21
CA SER A 110 -8.32 7.52 -6.95
C SER A 110 -8.17 6.61 -5.72
N SER A 111 -8.72 5.40 -5.76
CA SER A 111 -8.64 4.45 -4.67
C SER A 111 -7.25 3.82 -4.52
N TYR A 112 -6.43 3.78 -5.58
CA TYR A 112 -5.00 3.46 -5.44
C TYR A 112 -4.32 4.47 -4.52
N ALA A 113 -4.48 5.77 -4.75
CA ALA A 113 -3.88 6.81 -3.92
C ALA A 113 -4.42 6.78 -2.48
N LYS A 114 -5.76 6.67 -2.32
CA LYS A 114 -6.43 6.58 -1.01
C LYS A 114 -5.88 5.44 -0.16
N ASN A 115 -5.74 4.24 -0.74
CA ASN A 115 -5.26 3.07 -0.03
C ASN A 115 -3.73 3.09 0.16
N LEU A 116 -2.98 3.73 -0.73
CA LEU A 116 -1.53 3.87 -0.60
C LEU A 116 -1.14 4.68 0.64
N ASP A 117 -1.93 5.67 1.05
CA ASP A 117 -1.67 6.43 2.28
C ASP A 117 -1.66 5.53 3.54
N ILE A 118 -2.55 4.53 3.58
CA ILE A 118 -2.59 3.56 4.68
C ILE A 118 -1.34 2.67 4.67
N ALA A 119 -0.87 2.26 3.48
CA ALA A 119 0.36 1.48 3.34
C ALA A 119 1.61 2.29 3.72
N ARG A 120 1.69 3.56 3.28
CA ARG A 120 2.75 4.50 3.65
C ARG A 120 2.80 4.78 5.15
N MET A 121 1.64 4.97 5.79
CA MET A 121 1.59 5.11 7.24
C MET A 121 2.20 3.89 7.94
N LYS A 122 1.92 2.67 7.45
CA LYS A 122 2.53 1.46 8.00
C LYS A 122 4.05 1.43 7.82
N VAL A 123 4.58 1.91 6.69
CA VAL A 123 6.03 2.09 6.49
C VAL A 123 6.59 3.04 7.55
N CYS A 124 5.94 4.19 7.78
CA CYS A 124 6.38 5.14 8.81
C CYS A 124 6.42 4.53 10.21
N ILE A 125 5.43 3.70 10.55
CA ILE A 125 5.33 3.05 11.87
C ILE A 125 6.32 1.90 12.05
N ILE A 126 6.62 1.13 11.00
CA ILE A 126 7.54 -0.02 11.12
C ILE A 126 8.99 0.44 10.96
N ASN A 127 9.29 1.24 9.93
CA ASN A 127 10.66 1.52 9.55
C ASN A 127 11.22 2.81 10.17
N LEU A 128 10.36 3.79 10.46
CA LEU A 128 10.78 5.18 10.70
C LEU A 128 10.27 5.74 12.03
N ARG A 129 9.74 4.86 12.89
CA ARG A 129 9.13 5.27 14.15
C ARG A 129 10.10 5.91 15.13
N PRO A 130 11.38 5.47 15.28
CA PRO A 130 12.37 6.17 16.09
C PRO A 130 12.51 7.65 15.70
N PHE A 131 12.66 7.96 14.42
CA PHE A 131 12.70 9.34 13.92
C PHE A 131 11.44 10.13 14.27
N MET A 132 10.26 9.53 14.10
CA MET A 132 8.98 10.20 14.40
C MET A 132 8.78 10.49 15.89
N LEU A 133 9.36 9.69 16.79
CA LEU A 133 9.28 9.92 18.24
C LEU A 133 10.10 11.13 18.67
N GLU A 134 11.15 11.49 17.94
CA GLU A 134 11.95 12.71 18.16
C GLU A 134 11.28 13.98 17.62
N GLY A 135 10.01 13.89 17.18
CA GLY A 135 9.29 15.01 16.54
C GLY A 135 9.57 15.12 15.04
N GLY A 136 10.23 14.12 14.46
CA GLY A 136 10.37 13.99 13.02
C GLY A 136 9.02 13.76 12.33
N TRP A 137 8.86 14.29 11.12
CA TRP A 137 7.71 14.01 10.26
C TRP A 137 8.12 13.94 8.79
N MET A 138 7.26 13.32 7.98
CA MET A 138 7.58 12.99 6.59
C MET A 138 6.52 13.51 5.61
N PRO A 139 6.60 14.79 5.20
CA PRO A 139 5.71 15.29 4.16
C PRO A 139 5.93 14.56 2.83
N LEU A 140 4.82 14.12 2.23
CA LEU A 140 4.77 13.64 0.85
C LEU A 140 4.81 14.85 -0.09
N ALA A 141 5.78 14.88 -1.01
CA ALA A 141 5.86 15.93 -2.03
C ALA A 141 5.14 15.58 -3.32
N GLY A 142 5.05 14.29 -3.64
CA GLY A 142 4.39 13.84 -4.86
C GLY A 142 4.44 12.32 -4.98
N ALA A 143 3.57 11.80 -5.83
CA ALA A 143 3.55 10.39 -6.16
C ALA A 143 3.20 10.20 -7.63
N ASP A 144 3.92 9.29 -8.27
CA ASP A 144 3.82 8.98 -9.68
C ASP A 144 3.34 7.52 -9.80
N TYR A 145 2.33 7.26 -10.64
CA TYR A 145 1.65 5.95 -10.76
C TYR A 145 1.72 5.42 -12.18
N ALA A 146 2.11 4.16 -12.32
CA ALA A 146 1.99 3.39 -13.55
C ALA A 146 0.92 2.30 -13.36
N PHE A 147 -0.16 2.37 -14.13
CA PHE A 147 -1.26 1.41 -14.11
C PHE A 147 -1.03 0.36 -15.20
N ILE A 148 -0.94 -0.91 -14.81
CA ILE A 148 -0.48 -2.02 -15.66
C ILE A 148 -1.63 -3.00 -15.93
N SER A 149 -2.37 -3.36 -14.89
CA SER A 149 -3.62 -4.13 -15.00
C SER A 149 -4.62 -3.78 -13.92
N GLU A 150 -5.86 -4.19 -14.15
CA GLU A 150 -7.00 -3.93 -13.27
C GLU A 150 -7.02 -4.85 -12.04
N ILE A 151 -7.35 -4.29 -10.88
CA ILE A 151 -7.74 -5.05 -9.69
C ILE A 151 -9.26 -5.14 -9.69
N ARG A 152 -9.80 -6.35 -9.79
CA ARG A 152 -11.26 -6.57 -9.90
C ARG A 152 -11.99 -6.37 -8.59
N LEU A 153 -13.25 -5.98 -8.69
CA LEU A 153 -14.20 -5.96 -7.58
C LEU A 153 -14.14 -7.28 -6.79
N PHE A 154 -14.12 -7.14 -5.46
CA PHE A 154 -14.00 -8.22 -4.48
C PHE A 154 -12.65 -8.94 -4.43
N SER A 155 -11.65 -8.52 -5.21
CA SER A 155 -10.30 -9.08 -5.13
C SER A 155 -9.58 -8.68 -3.85
N HIS A 156 -8.85 -9.62 -3.27
CA HIS A 156 -7.85 -9.31 -2.26
C HIS A 156 -6.54 -8.92 -2.93
N TYR A 157 -5.91 -7.85 -2.46
CA TYR A 157 -4.65 -7.38 -2.98
C TYR A 157 -3.74 -6.90 -1.86
N GLU A 158 -2.46 -6.80 -2.17
CA GLU A 158 -1.40 -6.36 -1.29
C GLU A 158 -0.73 -5.13 -1.89
N VAL A 159 -0.42 -4.16 -1.03
CA VAL A 159 0.50 -3.07 -1.35
C VAL A 159 1.82 -3.38 -0.67
N ARG A 160 2.86 -3.64 -1.45
CA ARG A 160 4.21 -3.97 -1.01
C ARG A 160 5.11 -2.77 -1.20
N SER A 161 5.54 -2.16 -0.11
CA SER A 161 6.35 -0.94 -0.13
C SER A 161 7.79 -1.21 0.31
N LYS A 162 8.76 -0.69 -0.44
CA LYS A 162 10.19 -0.78 -0.13
C LYS A 162 10.90 0.51 -0.55
N VAL A 163 12.08 0.77 0.02
CA VAL A 163 12.91 1.89 -0.42
C VAL A 163 13.41 1.61 -1.83
N ALA A 164 13.17 2.56 -2.74
CA ALA A 164 13.63 2.50 -4.12
C ALA A 164 15.02 3.14 -4.24
N SER A 165 15.19 4.33 -3.66
CA SER A 165 16.45 5.05 -3.53
C SER A 165 16.28 6.31 -2.65
N TRP A 166 17.33 7.11 -2.51
CA TRP A 166 17.30 8.44 -1.92
C TRP A 166 18.39 9.34 -2.50
N ASP A 167 18.13 10.65 -2.44
CA ASP A 167 19.11 11.72 -2.64
C ASP A 167 19.33 12.49 -1.32
N GLU A 168 19.93 13.68 -1.39
CA GLU A 168 20.18 14.53 -0.21
C GLU A 168 18.90 15.03 0.49
N LYS A 169 17.79 15.14 -0.24
CA LYS A 169 16.54 15.75 0.23
C LYS A 169 15.37 14.78 0.24
N TRP A 170 15.31 13.87 -0.72
CA TRP A 170 14.16 13.04 -1.04
C TRP A 170 14.46 11.56 -0.85
N LEU A 171 13.56 10.87 -0.16
CA LEU A 171 13.42 9.42 -0.20
C LEU A 171 12.41 9.05 -1.27
N TYR A 172 12.79 8.08 -2.10
CA TYR A 172 11.92 7.47 -3.11
C TYR A 172 11.43 6.12 -2.57
N LEU A 173 10.13 6.01 -2.34
CA LEU A 173 9.48 4.79 -1.87
C LEU A 173 8.73 4.14 -3.03
N LEU A 174 9.14 2.93 -3.41
CA LEU A 174 8.43 2.10 -4.38
C LEU A 174 7.31 1.35 -3.67
N SER A 175 6.11 1.39 -4.21
CA SER A 175 4.96 0.61 -3.77
C SER A 175 4.35 -0.15 -4.92
N GLU A 176 4.26 -1.47 -4.78
CA GLU A 176 3.70 -2.37 -5.78
C GLU A 176 2.33 -2.86 -5.33
N PHE A 177 1.33 -2.72 -6.18
CA PHE A 177 0.00 -3.28 -5.98
C PHE A 177 -0.04 -4.64 -6.66
N VAL A 178 -0.25 -5.70 -5.87
CA VAL A 178 -0.20 -7.08 -6.36
C VAL A 178 -1.38 -7.89 -5.87
N THR A 179 -1.83 -8.83 -6.70
CA THR A 179 -2.75 -9.90 -6.28
C THR A 179 -2.03 -11.24 -6.35
N HIS A 180 -2.39 -12.18 -5.49
CA HIS A 180 -1.95 -13.56 -5.62
C HIS A 180 -2.78 -14.22 -6.72
N SER A 181 -2.12 -14.69 -7.78
CA SER A 181 -2.79 -15.59 -8.71
C SER A 181 -2.96 -16.94 -7.99
N PRO A 182 -4.13 -17.59 -8.07
CA PRO A 182 -4.16 -19.03 -7.86
C PRO A 182 -3.11 -19.63 -8.81
N ALA A 183 -2.30 -20.57 -8.32
CA ALA A 183 -1.30 -21.26 -9.13
C ALA A 183 -1.92 -21.64 -10.48
N PRO A 184 -1.20 -21.47 -11.61
CA PRO A 184 -1.75 -21.83 -12.90
C PRO A 184 -2.19 -23.29 -12.81
N GLN A 185 -3.51 -23.52 -12.87
CA GLN A 185 -4.02 -24.85 -13.19
C GLN A 185 -3.31 -25.18 -14.49
N THR A 186 -2.52 -26.24 -14.50
CA THR A 186 -1.87 -26.78 -15.68
C THR A 186 -2.91 -26.77 -16.78
N ALA A 187 -2.79 -25.81 -17.70
CA ALA A 187 -3.55 -25.81 -18.92
C ALA A 187 -3.24 -27.15 -19.55
N SER A 188 -4.25 -28.01 -19.61
CA SER A 188 -4.19 -29.25 -20.34
C SER A 188 -3.74 -28.90 -21.75
N SER A 189 -2.47 -29.15 -22.02
CA SER A 189 -1.88 -29.02 -23.33
C SER A 189 -2.56 -30.06 -24.22
N GLY A 190 -3.61 -29.63 -24.90
CA GLY A 190 -4.07 -30.26 -26.12
C GLY A 190 -2.91 -30.23 -27.10
N SER A 191 -2.13 -31.30 -27.09
CA SER A 191 -1.10 -31.60 -28.08
C SER A 191 -1.73 -31.56 -29.47
N ARG A 192 -1.50 -30.48 -30.21
CA ARG A 192 -1.50 -30.49 -31.66
C ARG A 192 -0.07 -30.25 -32.13
N SER A 193 0.57 -31.37 -32.45
CA SER A 193 1.78 -31.51 -33.24
C SER A 193 1.74 -30.57 -34.46
N GLY A 194 2.75 -29.72 -34.59
CA GLY A 194 2.99 -28.84 -35.73
C GLY A 194 4.49 -28.63 -35.92
N THR A 195 5.12 -29.63 -36.53
CA THR A 195 6.31 -29.61 -37.40
C THR A 195 7.41 -28.57 -37.13
N GLU A 196 8.54 -29.05 -36.63
CA GLU A 196 9.84 -28.36 -36.56
C GLU A 196 10.37 -27.95 -37.95
N LYS A 197 10.86 -26.72 -38.07
CA LYS A 197 11.90 -26.34 -39.05
C LYS A 197 13.02 -25.60 -38.30
N GLY A 198 14.25 -26.05 -38.53
CA GLY A 198 15.47 -25.67 -37.81
C GLY A 198 15.98 -24.24 -38.04
N PRO A 199 17.14 -23.89 -37.44
CA PRO A 199 17.48 -22.53 -37.04
C PRO A 199 18.22 -21.75 -38.13
N THR A 200 17.88 -20.47 -38.30
CA THR A 200 18.72 -19.48 -38.99
C THR A 200 19.53 -18.66 -37.98
N PRO A 201 20.85 -18.46 -38.20
CA PRO A 201 21.74 -17.94 -37.17
C PRO A 201 21.92 -16.42 -37.28
N HIS A 202 20.88 -15.61 -37.10
CA HIS A 202 21.04 -14.16 -36.85
C HIS A 202 19.81 -13.62 -36.10
N SER A 203 19.74 -13.89 -34.80
CA SER A 203 18.94 -13.06 -33.90
C SER A 203 19.84 -12.68 -32.75
N ALA A 204 20.26 -11.42 -32.74
CA ALA A 204 20.92 -10.81 -31.61
C ALA A 204 20.14 -11.14 -30.33
N LEU A 205 20.89 -11.30 -29.24
CA LEU A 205 20.46 -11.61 -27.89
C LEU A 205 19.43 -10.56 -27.39
N SER A 206 18.19 -10.63 -27.86
CA SER A 206 17.09 -9.85 -27.30
C SER A 206 16.72 -10.53 -25.98
N LEU A 207 17.06 -9.88 -24.87
CA LEU A 207 16.50 -10.20 -23.56
C LEU A 207 14.97 -10.36 -23.72
N PRO A 208 14.37 -11.44 -23.21
CA PRO A 208 12.92 -11.61 -23.30
C PRO A 208 12.25 -10.40 -22.65
N LYS A 209 11.48 -9.65 -23.43
CA LYS A 209 10.69 -8.52 -22.95
C LYS A 209 9.72 -9.05 -21.89
N ALA A 210 9.92 -8.74 -20.61
CA ALA A 210 9.06 -9.27 -19.56
C ALA A 210 7.65 -8.73 -19.77
N ASP A 211 6.65 -9.61 -19.88
CA ASP A 211 5.26 -9.17 -19.90
C ASP A 211 4.91 -8.65 -18.49
N PRO A 212 4.64 -7.34 -18.32
CA PRO A 212 4.35 -6.78 -17.00
C PRO A 212 3.03 -7.31 -16.41
N LYS A 213 2.21 -7.99 -17.21
CA LYS A 213 0.97 -8.66 -16.79
C LYS A 213 1.17 -10.15 -16.46
N ALA A 214 2.35 -10.71 -16.71
CA ALA A 214 2.64 -12.10 -16.37
C ALA A 214 2.67 -12.30 -14.86
N THR A 215 2.29 -13.51 -14.44
CA THR A 215 2.49 -13.94 -13.06
C THR A 215 3.99 -14.01 -12.79
N ARG A 216 4.43 -13.29 -11.77
CA ARG A 216 5.82 -13.27 -11.30
C ARG A 216 6.20 -14.60 -10.64
N PRO A 217 7.50 -14.90 -10.48
CA PRO A 217 7.96 -16.13 -9.84
C PRO A 217 7.44 -16.35 -8.42
N ASP A 218 7.06 -15.29 -7.72
CA ASP A 218 6.48 -15.33 -6.37
C ASP A 218 4.96 -15.60 -6.36
N GLY A 219 4.37 -15.96 -7.51
CA GLY A 219 2.94 -16.25 -7.66
C GLY A 219 2.06 -15.00 -7.72
N THR A 220 2.65 -13.80 -7.79
CA THR A 220 1.87 -12.56 -7.82
C THR A 220 1.73 -11.95 -9.20
N ARG A 221 0.63 -11.24 -9.40
CA ARG A 221 0.41 -10.41 -10.58
C ARG A 221 0.51 -8.94 -10.18
N LEU A 222 1.30 -8.18 -10.94
CA LEU A 222 1.47 -6.74 -10.75
C LEU A 222 0.34 -5.97 -11.43
N HIS A 223 -0.25 -5.02 -10.70
CA HIS A 223 -1.35 -4.17 -11.19
C HIS A 223 -0.98 -2.71 -11.31
N CYS A 224 -0.23 -2.20 -10.33
CA CYS A 224 0.20 -0.81 -10.32
C CYS A 224 1.54 -0.66 -9.62
N LEU A 225 2.40 0.21 -10.16
CA LEU A 225 3.61 0.70 -9.50
C LEU A 225 3.38 2.16 -9.11
N ALA A 226 3.75 2.50 -7.88
CA ALA A 226 3.75 3.87 -7.41
C ALA A 226 5.10 4.24 -6.82
N ILE A 227 5.69 5.36 -7.26
CA ILE A 227 6.84 5.99 -6.61
C ILE A 227 6.35 7.16 -5.79
N SER A 228 6.70 7.18 -4.51
CA SER A 228 6.38 8.28 -3.60
C SER A 228 7.65 9.04 -3.23
N ARG A 229 7.60 10.38 -3.24
CA ARG A 229 8.71 11.25 -2.84
C ARG A 229 8.45 11.85 -1.46
N TYR A 230 9.32 11.53 -0.52
CA TYR A 230 9.23 12.01 0.87
C TYR A 230 10.42 12.87 1.25
N CYS A 231 10.15 13.97 1.95
CA CYS A 231 11.19 14.71 2.67
C CYS A 231 11.09 14.36 4.15
N PHE A 232 12.20 14.31 4.86
CA PHE A 232 12.22 14.18 6.32
C PHE A 232 12.41 15.55 6.95
N LYS A 233 11.57 15.86 7.93
CA LYS A 233 11.53 17.17 8.58
C LYS A 233 11.59 17.04 10.09
N ILE A 234 12.39 17.91 10.72
CA ILE A 234 12.33 18.19 12.15
C ILE A 234 12.15 19.70 12.33
N GLY A 235 11.00 20.11 12.88
CA GLY A 235 10.55 21.50 12.77
C GLY A 235 10.51 21.96 11.31
N ARG A 236 11.32 22.97 10.96
CA ARG A 236 11.46 23.50 9.58
C ARG A 236 12.67 22.93 8.83
N LEU A 237 13.59 22.26 9.53
CA LEU A 237 14.83 21.73 8.97
C LEU A 237 14.58 20.43 8.20
N THR A 238 15.25 20.28 7.05
CA THR A 238 15.30 19.03 6.30
C THR A 238 16.42 18.14 6.82
N VAL A 239 16.06 16.91 7.20
CA VAL A 239 17.01 15.86 7.55
C VAL A 239 17.25 14.99 6.31
N PRO A 240 18.50 14.67 5.93
CA PRO A 240 18.73 13.78 4.81
C PRO A 240 18.17 12.38 5.07
N PRO A 241 17.58 11.71 4.04
CA PRO A 241 17.05 10.36 4.18
C PRO A 241 18.01 9.36 4.80
N ARG A 242 19.31 9.41 4.44
CA ARG A 242 20.34 8.52 4.99
C ARG A 242 20.45 8.63 6.52
N ILE A 243 20.40 9.85 7.05
CA ILE A 243 20.47 10.11 8.49
C ILE A 243 19.19 9.59 9.15
N ALA A 244 18.02 9.94 8.62
CA ALA A 244 16.74 9.52 9.18
C ALA A 244 16.57 7.99 9.19
N MET A 245 17.06 7.29 8.16
CA MET A 245 17.04 5.82 8.11
C MET A 245 18.07 5.21 9.05
N ALA A 246 19.31 5.72 9.04
CA ALA A 246 20.37 5.18 9.88
C ALA A 246 20.00 5.29 11.38
N ILE A 247 19.42 6.41 11.83
CA ILE A 247 19.00 6.52 13.24
C ILE A 247 17.84 5.58 13.62
N CYS A 248 17.09 5.09 12.63
CA CYS A 248 16.06 4.08 12.86
C CYS A 248 16.63 2.66 12.92
N GLY A 249 17.93 2.48 12.67
CA GLY A 249 18.64 1.22 12.80
C GLY A 249 19.00 0.55 11.47
N PHE A 250 18.65 1.15 10.32
CA PHE A 250 19.13 0.65 9.02
C PHE A 250 20.65 0.73 8.96
N GLY A 251 21.27 -0.29 8.37
CA GLY A 251 22.71 -0.44 8.34
C GLY A 251 23.15 -1.89 8.19
N PRO A 252 24.43 -2.15 7.90
CA PRO A 252 24.96 -3.51 7.81
C PRO A 252 24.96 -4.23 9.16
N ASP A 253 25.04 -3.47 10.26
CA ASP A 253 25.14 -3.98 11.61
C ASP A 253 24.30 -3.13 12.59
N ARG A 254 24.46 -3.41 13.89
CA ARG A 254 23.71 -2.75 14.96
C ARG A 254 24.33 -1.40 15.39
N SER A 255 25.44 -0.96 14.80
CA SER A 255 26.19 0.22 15.25
C SER A 255 25.34 1.49 15.22
N ASN A 256 24.62 1.73 14.12
CA ASN A 256 23.72 2.88 13.97
C ASN A 256 22.63 2.91 15.05
N TRP A 257 22.00 1.76 15.30
CA TRP A 257 21.00 1.62 16.36
C TRP A 257 21.57 1.89 17.75
N LEU A 258 22.76 1.34 18.06
CA LEU A 258 23.40 1.54 19.36
C LEU A 258 23.79 3.01 19.58
N ARG A 259 24.32 3.67 18.54
CA ARG A 259 24.62 5.11 18.58
C ARG A 259 23.36 5.92 18.85
N SER A 260 22.29 5.70 18.10
CA SER A 260 21.02 6.41 18.30
C SER A 260 20.41 6.13 19.67
N ALA A 261 20.50 4.90 20.17
CA ALA A 261 20.02 4.56 21.51
C ALA A 261 20.83 5.27 22.61
N SER A 262 22.16 5.38 22.47
CA SER A 262 23.01 6.17 23.39
C SER A 262 22.58 7.63 23.40
N MET A 263 22.41 8.23 22.21
CA MET A 263 21.97 9.62 22.08
C MET A 263 20.56 9.86 22.62
N GLN A 264 19.68 8.85 22.58
CA GLN A 264 18.36 8.93 23.22
C GLN A 264 18.46 8.90 24.74
N GLU A 265 19.31 8.04 25.30
CA GLU A 265 19.56 7.95 26.75
C GLU A 265 20.20 9.24 27.28
N GLU A 266 21.08 9.86 26.49
CA GLU A 266 21.70 11.16 26.79
C GLU A 266 20.80 12.37 26.51
N GLY A 267 19.67 12.18 25.81
CA GLY A 267 18.76 13.27 25.41
C GLY A 267 19.30 14.18 24.29
N THR A 268 20.32 13.75 23.56
CA THR A 268 21.02 14.53 22.51
C THR A 268 20.54 14.21 21.09
N LEU A 269 19.75 13.14 20.89
CA LEU A 269 19.34 12.69 19.55
C LEU A 269 18.57 13.76 18.76
N ARG A 270 17.68 14.50 19.43
CA ARG A 270 16.94 15.59 18.77
C ARG A 270 17.86 16.71 18.29
N MET A 271 18.83 17.14 19.11
CA MET A 271 19.82 18.15 18.71
C MET A 271 20.68 17.68 17.54
N PHE A 272 21.01 16.38 17.51
CA PHE A 272 21.69 15.78 16.38
C PHE A 272 20.85 15.88 15.10
N LEU A 273 19.55 15.54 15.16
CA LEU A 273 18.64 15.66 14.02
C LEU A 273 18.42 17.11 13.57
N GLU A 274 18.44 18.07 14.51
CA GLU A 274 18.34 19.51 14.25
C GLU A 274 19.61 20.13 13.63
N GLY A 275 20.64 19.32 13.32
CA GLY A 275 21.78 19.73 12.48
C GLY A 275 23.13 19.22 12.96
N GLY A 276 23.22 18.58 14.13
CA GLY A 276 24.46 17.97 14.63
C GLY A 276 25.06 16.94 13.67
N TRP A 277 24.22 16.24 12.91
CA TRP A 277 24.66 15.28 11.88
C TRP A 277 25.61 15.85 10.82
N ARG A 278 25.64 17.17 10.62
CA ARG A 278 26.57 17.82 9.66
C ARG A 278 28.03 17.74 10.10
N LYS A 279 28.28 17.60 11.41
CA LYS A 279 29.61 17.58 12.01
C LYS A 279 30.10 16.15 12.28
N GLU A 280 29.19 15.20 12.36
CA GLU A 280 29.48 13.80 12.61
C GLU A 280 29.56 12.98 11.33
N ARG A 281 30.52 12.06 11.27
CA ARG A 281 30.64 11.10 10.16
C ARG A 281 30.08 9.73 10.55
N GLY A 282 29.99 8.85 9.56
CA GLY A 282 29.63 7.43 9.75
C GLY A 282 28.12 7.14 9.76
N TRP A 283 27.28 8.08 9.30
CA TRP A 283 25.83 7.88 9.12
C TRP A 283 25.43 7.76 7.63
N GLU A 284 26.42 7.58 6.76
CA GLU A 284 26.28 7.76 5.31
C GLU A 284 25.65 6.57 4.57
N LEU A 285 25.51 5.41 5.23
CA LEU A 285 25.01 4.17 4.62
C LEU A 285 25.75 3.79 3.32
N GLY A 286 27.07 4.03 3.31
CA GLY A 286 27.92 3.92 2.12
C GLY A 286 27.99 2.51 1.53
N GLU A 287 27.68 1.46 2.33
CA GLU A 287 27.62 0.07 1.85
C GLU A 287 26.52 -0.13 0.81
N TYR A 288 25.55 0.79 0.75
CA TYR A 288 24.41 0.70 -0.14
C TYR A 288 24.46 1.70 -1.30
N GLU A 289 25.60 2.39 -1.48
CA GLU A 289 25.74 3.46 -2.48
C GLU A 289 25.50 2.98 -3.91
N GLU A 290 25.97 1.79 -4.27
CA GLU A 290 25.75 1.21 -5.60
C GLU A 290 24.25 0.97 -5.87
N LYS A 291 23.55 0.35 -4.91
CA LYS A 291 22.10 0.10 -5.01
C LYS A 291 21.31 1.41 -5.03
N ARG A 292 21.74 2.39 -4.23
CA ARG A 292 21.15 3.74 -4.20
C ARG A 292 21.30 4.40 -5.56
N ALA A 293 22.50 4.43 -6.14
CA ALA A 293 22.75 5.02 -7.44
C ALA A 293 21.93 4.34 -8.55
N ALA A 294 21.91 3.00 -8.57
CA ALA A 294 21.09 2.23 -9.52
C ALA A 294 19.58 2.55 -9.38
N GLY A 295 19.09 2.61 -8.15
CA GLY A 295 17.70 2.98 -7.86
C GLY A 295 17.37 4.43 -8.21
N MET A 296 18.32 5.37 -8.13
CA MET A 296 18.12 6.76 -8.56
C MET A 296 17.88 6.84 -10.08
N VAL A 297 18.73 6.17 -10.86
CA VAL A 297 18.59 6.10 -12.33
C VAL A 297 17.20 5.55 -12.69
N TRP A 298 16.73 4.54 -11.98
CA TRP A 298 15.40 3.98 -12.19
C TRP A 298 14.27 4.95 -11.80
N CYS A 299 14.39 5.62 -10.65
CA CYS A 299 13.43 6.65 -10.22
C CYS A 299 13.36 7.83 -11.19
N GLU A 300 14.45 8.17 -11.87
CA GLU A 300 14.49 9.22 -12.89
C GLU A 300 13.80 8.79 -14.18
N LYS A 301 14.08 7.58 -14.69
CA LYS A 301 13.40 7.03 -15.88
C LYS A 301 11.89 6.99 -15.72
N LEU A 302 11.40 6.67 -14.52
CA LEU A 302 9.96 6.66 -14.25
C LEU A 302 9.31 8.05 -14.31
N LYS A 303 10.08 9.12 -14.11
CA LYS A 303 9.61 10.50 -14.30
C LYS A 303 9.55 10.90 -15.78
N GLU A 304 10.36 10.27 -16.64
CA GLU A 304 10.43 10.55 -18.08
C GLU A 304 9.28 9.89 -18.87
N GLY A 305 8.58 8.90 -18.28
CA GLY A 305 7.38 8.29 -18.85
C GLY A 305 7.48 6.78 -19.08
N ILE A 306 6.31 6.13 -19.20
CA ILE A 306 6.11 4.66 -19.11
C ILE A 306 6.72 3.86 -20.29
N THR A 307 7.07 4.49 -21.41
CA THR A 307 7.69 3.76 -22.55
C THR A 307 9.04 3.14 -22.20
N ALA A 308 9.74 3.65 -21.18
CA ALA A 308 11.02 3.10 -20.70
C ALA A 308 10.89 1.90 -19.72
N LEU A 309 9.67 1.56 -19.28
CA LEU A 309 9.43 0.40 -18.41
C LEU A 309 9.40 -0.94 -19.16
N ALA A 310 9.32 -0.91 -20.49
CA ALA A 310 9.16 -2.10 -21.31
C ALA A 310 10.49 -2.83 -21.64
N ASP A 311 11.63 -2.25 -21.25
CA ASP A 311 12.97 -2.76 -21.58
C ASP A 311 13.64 -3.52 -20.42
N TRP A 312 12.85 -4.00 -19.44
CA TRP A 312 13.30 -4.83 -18.33
C TRP A 312 12.36 -6.00 -18.10
#